data_AF-A0AAW5D2A4-F1
#
_entry.id   AF-A0AAW5D2A4-F1
#
_cell.length_a   1.000
_cell.length_b   1.000
_cell.length_c   1.000
_cell.angle_alpha   90.00
_cell.angle_beta   90.00
_cell.angle_gamma   90.00
#
_symmetry.space_group_name_H-M   'P 1'
#
loop_
_entity.id
_entity.type
_entity.pdbx_description
1 polymer ?
#
loop_
_entity_poly.entity_id
_entity_poly.type
_entity_poly.pdbx_seq_one_letter_code
_entity_poly.pdbx_strand_id
1 'polypeptide(L)'
;MHIAISFKTSMFDVSKENKNPVNPIYGESLLKWLKQELDSEFEFTEPDAEDWGWYSYITWNNRQYMLGASTYFEEGDDPKSELEWVFQIDKPRSLKEKLLGREKISTADDCVLFFKSKFEAQPEMNSVVFE
;
A
#
# COMPACT_ATOMS: atom_id res chain seq x y z
N MET A 1 4.87 -9.32 -9.56
CA MET A 1 5.39 -8.12 -10.27
C MET A 1 4.42 -7.08 -9.82
N HIS A 2 4.88 -6.17 -8.99
CA HIS A 2 4.05 -5.14 -8.40
C HIS A 2 4.22 -3.83 -9.17
N ILE A 3 3.25 -2.94 -9.01
CA ILE A 3 3.43 -1.51 -9.27
C ILE A 3 3.62 -0.84 -7.93
N ALA A 4 4.55 0.09 -7.83
CA ALA A 4 4.76 0.89 -6.63
C ALA A 4 4.37 2.35 -6.91
N ILE A 5 3.77 2.97 -5.89
CA ILE A 5 3.44 4.39 -5.84
C ILE A 5 4.18 4.94 -4.63
N SER A 6 5.05 5.92 -4.84
CA SER A 6 5.69 6.64 -3.74
C SER A 6 5.00 7.98 -3.50
N PHE A 7 5.04 8.43 -2.26
CA PHE A 7 4.55 9.74 -1.85
C PHE A 7 5.19 10.13 -0.51
N LYS A 8 5.00 11.39 -0.13
CA LYS A 8 5.47 11.94 1.14
C LYS A 8 4.30 12.42 1.97
N THR A 9 4.28 12.08 3.26
CA THR A 9 3.21 12.52 4.16
C THR A 9 3.62 12.43 5.63
N SER A 10 3.00 13.28 6.45
CA SER A 10 3.06 13.26 7.93
C SER A 10 1.73 12.88 8.56
N MET A 11 0.76 12.38 7.77
CA MET A 11 -0.58 11.95 8.27
C MET A 11 -0.52 10.83 9.30
N PHE A 12 0.56 10.05 9.28
CA PHE A 12 0.66 8.79 10.00
C PHE A 12 1.75 8.86 11.08
N ASP A 13 1.34 8.56 12.32
CA ASP A 13 2.27 8.47 13.45
C ASP A 13 2.78 7.03 13.61
N VAL A 14 3.89 6.74 12.92
CA VAL A 14 4.50 5.39 12.89
C VAL A 14 4.97 4.92 14.27
N SER A 15 5.19 5.83 15.22
CA SER A 15 5.56 5.48 16.60
C SER A 15 4.44 4.77 17.37
N LYS A 16 3.21 4.85 16.87
CA LYS A 16 2.01 4.20 17.43
C LYS A 16 1.60 2.94 16.68
N GLU A 17 2.28 2.58 15.60
CA GLU A 17 2.02 1.33 14.89
C GLU A 17 2.41 0.12 15.73
N ASN A 18 1.82 -1.04 15.41
CA ASN A 18 2.34 -2.29 15.90
C ASN A 18 3.76 -2.51 15.37
N LYS A 19 4.64 -3.10 16.18
CA LYS A 19 5.96 -3.49 15.71
C LYS A 19 5.83 -4.66 14.75
N ASN A 20 6.39 -4.52 13.56
CA ASN A 20 6.51 -5.64 12.62
C ASN A 20 7.42 -6.72 13.25
N PRO A 21 6.92 -7.95 13.46
CA PRO A 21 7.67 -9.03 14.13
C PRO A 21 8.76 -9.66 13.25
N VAL A 22 8.80 -9.37 11.94
CA VAL A 22 9.74 -9.94 10.97
C VAL A 22 10.93 -9.01 10.74
N ASN A 23 10.66 -7.74 10.42
CA ASN A 23 11.66 -6.70 10.16
C ASN A 23 11.08 -5.35 10.60
N PRO A 24 11.79 -4.47 11.35
CA PRO A 24 11.24 -3.20 11.86
C PRO A 24 10.96 -2.15 10.76
N ILE A 25 10.08 -2.49 9.82
CA ILE A 25 9.55 -1.62 8.76
C ILE A 25 8.10 -1.29 9.10
N TYR A 26 7.76 -0.01 9.01
CA TYR A 26 6.44 0.55 9.28
C TYR A 26 5.59 0.56 8.01
N GLY A 27 4.29 0.77 8.14
CA GLY A 27 3.36 0.68 7.01
C GLY A 27 1.90 0.43 7.41
N GLU A 28 1.68 -0.03 8.63
CA GLU A 28 0.40 -0.54 9.10
C GLU A 28 -0.68 0.54 9.09
N SER A 29 -0.33 1.77 9.49
CA SER A 29 -1.31 2.85 9.63
C SER A 29 -1.90 3.28 8.29
N LEU A 30 -1.12 3.24 7.21
CA LEU A 30 -1.61 3.57 5.87
C LEU A 30 -2.69 2.57 5.44
N LEU A 31 -2.47 1.28 5.67
CA LEU A 31 -3.43 0.23 5.30
C LEU A 31 -4.69 0.28 6.15
N LYS A 32 -4.55 0.55 7.47
CA LYS A 32 -5.71 0.79 8.36
C LYS A 32 -6.53 1.99 7.94
N TRP A 33 -5.87 3.08 7.57
CA TRP A 33 -6.55 4.28 7.07
C TRP A 33 -7.27 4.00 5.75
N LEU A 34 -6.63 3.33 4.78
CA LEU A 34 -7.29 2.93 3.53
C LEU A 34 -8.51 2.06 3.77
N LYS A 35 -8.40 1.08 4.68
CA LYS A 35 -9.54 0.25 5.08
C LYS A 35 -10.69 1.10 5.61
N GLN A 36 -10.42 2.02 6.54
CA GLN A 36 -11.45 2.90 7.12
C GLN A 36 -12.10 3.80 6.06
N GLU A 37 -11.31 4.36 5.15
CA GLU A 37 -11.77 5.23 4.07
C GLU A 37 -12.64 4.53 3.03
N LEU A 38 -12.44 3.22 2.86
CA LEU A 38 -12.99 2.45 1.74
C LEU A 38 -13.84 1.24 2.18
N ASP A 39 -14.13 1.11 3.48
CA ASP A 39 -14.84 -0.04 4.07
C ASP A 39 -16.25 -0.24 3.50
N SER A 40 -16.86 0.82 2.97
CA SER A 40 -18.18 0.77 2.33
C SER A 40 -18.14 0.33 0.86
N GLU A 41 -16.96 0.37 0.23
CA GLU A 41 -16.78 0.11 -1.21
C GLU A 41 -16.05 -1.22 -1.47
N PHE A 42 -15.08 -1.57 -0.62
CA PHE A 42 -14.26 -2.76 -0.82
C PHE A 42 -14.06 -3.54 0.48
N GLU A 43 -13.97 -4.86 0.36
CA GLU A 43 -13.58 -5.73 1.46
C GLU A 43 -12.05 -5.72 1.61
N PHE A 44 -11.56 -5.20 2.73
CA PHE A 44 -10.15 -5.23 3.13
C PHE A 44 -9.91 -6.26 4.23
N THR A 45 -8.85 -7.07 4.08
CA THR A 45 -8.34 -7.84 5.23
C THR A 45 -7.67 -6.91 6.24
N GLU A 46 -7.52 -7.39 7.48
CA GLU A 46 -6.61 -6.71 8.42
C GLU A 46 -5.18 -6.70 7.87
N PRO A 47 -4.37 -5.67 8.18
CA PRO A 47 -2.96 -5.67 7.87
C PRO A 47 -2.22 -6.82 8.56
N ASP A 48 -1.33 -7.47 7.81
CA ASP A 48 -0.38 -8.46 8.32
C ASP A 48 1.05 -8.03 7.95
N ALA A 49 2.04 -8.59 8.64
CA ALA A 49 3.43 -8.18 8.54
C ALA A 49 4.25 -9.07 7.60
N GLU A 50 5.17 -8.46 6.86
CA GLU A 50 6.17 -9.12 5.99
C GLU A 50 7.58 -8.57 6.25
N ASP A 51 8.59 -9.21 5.68
CA ASP A 51 9.99 -8.78 5.81
C ASP A 51 10.31 -7.43 5.14
N TRP A 52 9.42 -6.93 4.28
CA TRP A 52 9.54 -5.65 3.57
C TRP A 52 8.54 -4.57 4.04
N GLY A 53 7.65 -4.85 4.99
CA GLY A 53 6.62 -3.91 5.43
C GLY A 53 5.33 -4.59 5.87
N TRP A 54 4.20 -4.01 5.53
CA TRP A 54 2.87 -4.51 5.87
C TRP A 54 2.04 -4.72 4.62
N TYR A 55 1.05 -5.61 4.68
CA TYR A 55 0.13 -5.81 3.56
C TYR A 55 -1.30 -6.11 3.99
N SER A 56 -2.25 -5.80 3.11
CA SER A 56 -3.65 -6.21 3.19
C SER A 56 -4.10 -6.71 1.81
N TYR A 57 -5.13 -7.53 1.78
CA TYR A 57 -5.81 -7.89 0.53
C TYR A 57 -7.08 -7.09 0.35
N ILE A 58 -7.39 -6.80 -0.92
CA ILE A 58 -8.69 -6.28 -1.35
C ILE A 58 -9.29 -7.13 -2.44
N THR A 59 -10.61 -7.09 -2.56
CA THR A 59 -11.33 -7.65 -3.71
C THR A 59 -11.80 -6.52 -4.64
N TRP A 60 -11.20 -6.44 -5.83
CA TRP A 60 -11.53 -5.48 -6.88
C TRP A 60 -12.09 -6.22 -8.10
N ASN A 61 -13.35 -5.96 -8.49
CA ASN A 61 -14.01 -6.62 -9.64
C ASN A 61 -13.86 -8.16 -9.63
N ASN A 62 -14.20 -8.80 -8.50
CA ASN A 62 -14.06 -10.24 -8.28
C ASN A 62 -12.63 -10.79 -8.40
N ARG A 63 -11.62 -9.93 -8.28
CA ARG A 63 -10.21 -10.31 -8.28
C ARG A 63 -9.54 -9.79 -7.03
N GLN A 64 -8.74 -10.66 -6.40
CA GLN A 64 -7.95 -10.26 -5.24
C GLN A 64 -6.70 -9.49 -5.69
N TYR A 65 -6.39 -8.41 -5.00
CA TYR A 65 -5.14 -7.66 -5.10
C TYR A 65 -4.48 -7.62 -3.73
N MET A 66 -3.16 -7.62 -3.70
CA MET A 66 -2.37 -7.38 -2.49
C MET A 66 -1.91 -5.93 -2.49
N LEU A 67 -2.19 -5.23 -1.40
CA LEU A 67 -1.76 -3.86 -1.15
C LEU A 67 -0.66 -3.91 -0.09
N GLY A 68 0.55 -3.51 -0.45
CA GLY A 68 1.69 -3.40 0.44
C GLY A 68 1.94 -1.95 0.83
N ALA A 69 2.42 -1.73 2.05
CA ALA A 69 2.82 -0.42 2.55
C ALA A 69 4.14 -0.55 3.29
N SER A 70 5.06 0.38 3.00
CA SER A 70 6.33 0.48 3.71
C SER A 70 6.74 1.94 3.87
N THR A 71 7.30 2.27 5.01
CA THR A 71 8.05 3.50 5.25
C THR A 71 9.18 3.23 6.22
N TYR A 72 10.24 4.04 6.12
CA TYR A 72 11.40 3.94 6.97
C TYR A 72 11.42 5.08 7.99
N PHE A 73 11.65 4.74 9.25
CA PHE A 73 11.73 5.67 10.37
C PHE A 73 12.77 5.15 11.35
N GLU A 74 13.77 5.96 11.68
CA GLU A 74 14.80 5.59 12.67
C GLU A 74 14.45 6.13 14.06
N GLU A 75 14.80 5.37 15.09
CA GLU A 75 14.62 5.81 16.48
C GLU A 75 15.50 7.04 16.75
N GLY A 76 14.85 8.19 16.96
CA GLY A 76 15.50 9.50 17.08
C GLY A 76 15.04 10.51 16.05
N ASP A 77 14.39 10.05 14.96
CA ASP A 77 13.72 10.91 14.00
C ASP A 77 12.50 11.61 14.63
N ASP A 78 12.12 12.76 14.08
CA ASP A 78 10.90 13.45 14.50
C ASP A 78 9.68 12.67 13.98
N PRO A 79 8.82 12.10 14.85
CA PRO A 79 7.62 11.37 14.42
C PRO A 79 6.59 12.27 13.70
N LYS A 80 6.77 13.60 13.72
CA LYS A 80 5.95 14.56 12.98
C LYS A 80 6.55 14.99 11.65
N SER A 81 7.74 14.49 11.32
CA SER A 81 8.37 14.76 10.04
C SER A 81 7.57 14.14 8.89
N GLU A 82 7.75 14.70 7.71
CA GLU A 82 7.18 14.13 6.50
C GLU A 82 8.04 12.93 6.07
N LEU A 83 7.46 11.73 6.13
CA LEU A 83 8.14 10.49 5.77
C LEU A 83 7.87 10.14 4.31
N GLU A 84 8.80 9.40 3.70
CA GLU A 84 8.64 8.82 2.39
C GLU A 84 8.00 7.43 2.51
N TRP A 85 6.90 7.23 1.79
CA TRP A 85 6.11 6.01 1.80
C TRP A 85 6.16 5.36 0.43
N VAL A 86 6.18 4.04 0.42
CA VAL A 86 6.01 3.22 -0.78
C VAL A 86 4.78 2.35 -0.60
N PHE A 87 3.81 2.53 -1.48
CA PHE A 87 2.61 1.72 -1.59
C PHE A 87 2.71 0.78 -2.78
N GLN A 88 2.67 -0.52 -2.54
CA GLN A 88 2.81 -1.55 -3.55
C GLN A 88 1.46 -2.17 -3.89
N ILE A 89 1.24 -2.47 -5.16
CA ILE A 89 0.05 -3.16 -5.64
C ILE A 89 0.51 -4.39 -6.42
N ASP A 90 0.25 -5.58 -5.91
CA ASP A 90 0.45 -6.83 -6.65
C ASP A 90 -0.91 -7.40 -7.07
N LYS A 91 -0.97 -7.88 -8.31
CA LYS A 91 -2.12 -8.58 -8.88
C LYS A 91 -1.75 -10.06 -9.01
N PRO A 92 -2.09 -10.90 -8.01
CA PRO A 92 -1.84 -12.34 -8.08
C PRO A 92 -2.38 -12.94 -9.37
N ARG A 93 -1.58 -13.80 -9.99
CA ARG A 93 -1.95 -14.54 -11.20
C ARG A 93 -1.99 -16.04 -10.93
N SER A 94 -3.04 -16.68 -11.42
CA SER A 94 -3.14 -18.13 -11.47
C SER A 94 -2.02 -18.73 -12.32
N LEU A 95 -1.74 -20.02 -12.12
CA LEU A 95 -0.76 -20.75 -12.94
C LEU A 95 -1.10 -20.68 -14.44
N LYS A 96 -2.39 -20.77 -14.79
CA LYS A 96 -2.86 -20.67 -16.17
C LYS A 96 -2.61 -19.29 -16.77
N GLU A 97 -2.88 -18.21 -16.04
CA GLU A 97 -2.60 -16.85 -16.49
C GLU A 97 -1.11 -16.59 -16.68
N LYS A 98 -0.28 -17.12 -15.77
CA LYS A 98 1.19 -17.06 -15.88
C LYS A 98 1.67 -17.78 -17.14
N LEU A 99 1.21 -19.01 -17.39
CA LEU A 99 1.57 -19.81 -18.58
C LEU A 99 1.11 -19.15 -19.89
N LEU A 100 -0.07 -18.52 -19.89
CA LEU A 100 -0.61 -17.84 -21.08
C LEU A 100 -0.13 -16.37 -21.21
N GLY A 101 0.71 -15.89 -20.29
CA GLY A 101 1.21 -14.52 -20.28
C GLY A 101 0.14 -13.43 -20.08
N ARG A 102 -1.04 -13.78 -19.52
CA ARG A 102 -2.18 -12.88 -19.32
C ARG A 102 -2.14 -12.19 -17.95
N GLU A 103 -3.03 -11.20 -17.79
CA GLU A 103 -3.33 -10.53 -16.51
C GLU A 103 -2.12 -9.90 -15.82
N LYS A 104 -1.10 -9.50 -16.59
CA LYS A 104 0.01 -8.72 -16.05
C LYS A 104 -0.53 -7.37 -15.58
N ILE A 105 -0.16 -6.98 -14.37
CA ILE A 105 -0.44 -5.63 -13.88
C ILE A 105 0.38 -4.60 -14.68
N SER A 106 -0.15 -3.39 -14.79
CA SER A 106 0.54 -2.23 -15.36
C SER A 106 0.04 -0.96 -14.66
N THR A 107 0.66 0.18 -14.95
CA THR A 107 0.21 1.50 -14.48
C THR A 107 -1.13 1.94 -15.07
N ALA A 108 -1.67 1.19 -16.04
CA ALA A 108 -2.99 1.41 -16.62
C ALA A 108 -4.07 0.47 -16.06
N ASP A 109 -3.75 -0.37 -15.06
CA ASP A 109 -4.75 -1.20 -14.38
C ASP A 109 -5.69 -0.32 -13.54
N ASP A 110 -7.00 -0.57 -13.61
CA ASP A 110 -8.00 0.29 -12.96
C ASP A 110 -7.80 0.38 -11.44
N CYS A 111 -7.40 -0.71 -10.79
CA CYS A 111 -7.11 -0.72 -9.36
C CYS A 111 -5.90 0.18 -9.05
N VAL A 112 -4.89 0.17 -9.91
CA VAL A 112 -3.68 0.99 -9.76
C VAL A 112 -4.02 2.46 -9.92
N LEU A 113 -4.77 2.81 -10.98
CA LEU A 113 -5.21 4.19 -11.23
C LEU A 113 -6.09 4.71 -10.10
N PHE A 114 -6.98 3.88 -9.55
CA PHE A 114 -7.82 4.25 -8.42
C PHE A 114 -7.01 4.70 -7.20
N PHE A 115 -6.06 3.87 -6.74
CA PHE A 115 -5.24 4.24 -5.57
C PHE A 115 -4.35 5.44 -5.88
N LYS A 116 -3.78 5.53 -7.09
CA LYS A 116 -3.01 6.71 -7.50
C LYS A 116 -3.84 7.98 -7.39
N SER A 117 -5.05 7.98 -7.93
CA SER A 117 -5.96 9.14 -7.87
C SER A 117 -6.45 9.43 -6.45
N LYS A 118 -6.70 8.40 -5.62
CA LYS A 118 -7.09 8.60 -4.21
C LYS A 118 -5.98 9.32 -3.44
N PHE A 119 -4.71 8.94 -3.64
CA PHE A 119 -3.56 9.61 -3.02
C PHE A 119 -3.33 11.01 -3.58
N GLU A 120 -3.42 11.21 -4.90
CA GLU A 120 -3.32 12.54 -5.52
C GLU A 120 -4.42 13.51 -5.05
N ALA A 121 -5.58 12.99 -4.66
CA ALA A 121 -6.68 13.77 -4.14
C ALA A 121 -6.53 14.12 -2.65
N GLN A 122 -5.59 13.51 -1.91
CA GLN A 122 -5.33 13.85 -0.50
C GLN A 122 -4.40 15.07 -0.40
N PRO A 123 -4.84 16.21 0.16
CA PRO A 123 -4.01 17.40 0.30
C PRO A 123 -2.73 17.19 1.12
N GLU A 124 -2.73 16.25 2.05
CA GLU A 124 -1.62 15.92 2.94
C GLU A 124 -0.66 14.86 2.36
N MET A 125 -0.90 14.37 1.14
CA MET A 125 -0.01 13.46 0.42
C MET A 125 0.69 14.21 -0.73
N ASN A 126 1.98 14.46 -0.54
CA ASN A 126 2.81 15.20 -1.48
C ASN A 126 3.59 14.26 -2.40
N SER A 127 4.02 14.78 -3.55
CA SER A 127 4.95 14.10 -4.45
C SER A 127 4.52 12.69 -4.90
N VAL A 128 3.22 12.46 -5.10
CA VAL A 128 2.70 11.14 -5.50
C VAL A 128 3.18 10.78 -6.90
N VAL A 129 4.00 9.73 -7.05
CA VAL A 129 4.54 9.26 -8.34
C VAL A 129 4.54 7.73 -8.45
N PHE A 130 4.63 7.20 -9.67
CA PHE A 130 4.92 5.78 -9.89
C PHE A 130 6.43 5.54 -9.80
N GLU A 131 6.83 4.41 -9.23
CA GLU A 131 8.22 3.90 -9.19
C GLU A 131 8.50 2.92 -10.34
#